data_AF-B2IE13-F1
#
_entry.id   AF-B2IE13-F1
#
_cell.length_a   1.000
_cell.length_b   1.000
_cell.length_c   1.000
_cell.angle_alpha   90.00
_cell.angle_beta   90.00
_cell.angle_gamma   90.00
#
_symmetry.space_group_name_H-M   'P 1'
#
loop_
_entity.id
_entity.type
_entity.pdbx_description
1 polymer ?
#
loop_
_entity_poly.entity_id
_entity_poly.type
_entity_poly.pdbx_seq_one_letter_code
_entity_poly.pdbx_strand_id
1 'polypeptide(L)'
;MPNYIYADGDTLKNKFGLTTRAALAGQETRHVAMRAVELAAGFGPQGSFDGAHLKAIHAYLYQDVYEWAGHTRDEPMTLSDGTIARESSMETPGGREFMIGRFIPLALDQMATNLAPIESWRALTREDFAGKAAAIMADLCTLHPFRAGNEPTLRMFMRQLAEACGHTFDFSVVSREGMKQAEISAYELDDFTVMRRLFLEISDPARIKLLRQGIALLESEGFDWNDYYLITADPGVPTMVTMNRIVGDLFFCKLPLEMVVGWTADLPEPQPEAGVEFAYVPSKGVE
;
A
#
# COMPACT_ATOMS: atom_id res chain seq x y z
N MET A 1 29.00 -0.46 8.62
CA MET A 1 28.09 0.25 7.69
C MET A 1 27.41 -0.79 6.82
N PRO A 2 26.13 -0.60 6.48
CA PRO A 2 25.34 -1.62 5.79
C PRO A 2 25.71 -1.82 4.30
N ASN A 3 26.62 -1.01 3.76
CA ASN A 3 27.21 -1.07 2.40
C ASN A 3 26.22 -1.02 1.22
N TYR A 4 24.95 -0.69 1.47
CA TYR A 4 23.92 -0.47 0.44
C TYR A 4 24.00 0.89 -0.27
N ILE A 5 24.69 1.88 0.33
CA ILE A 5 24.74 3.26 -0.14
C ILE A 5 26.12 3.63 -0.67
N TYR A 6 26.17 4.58 -1.60
CA TYR A 6 27.42 5.23 -2.01
C TYR A 6 27.98 6.11 -0.89
N ALA A 7 29.18 6.65 -1.11
CA ALA A 7 29.87 7.49 -0.15
C ALA A 7 29.18 8.84 0.13
N ASP A 8 28.17 9.21 -0.65
CA ASP A 8 27.34 10.40 -0.44
C ASP A 8 26.40 10.27 0.78
N GLY A 9 26.20 9.04 1.28
CA GLY A 9 25.41 8.77 2.47
C GLY A 9 23.89 8.66 2.23
N ASP A 10 23.42 8.77 0.99
CA ASP A 10 21.98 8.81 0.67
C ASP A 10 21.62 7.93 -0.54
N THR A 11 22.47 7.86 -1.57
CA THR A 11 22.12 7.15 -2.80
C THR A 11 22.40 5.65 -2.70
N LEU A 12 21.38 4.82 -2.92
CA LEU A 12 21.53 3.36 -2.98
C LEU A 12 22.37 2.94 -4.20
N LYS A 13 23.28 1.99 -3.99
CA LYS A 13 24.05 1.33 -5.06
C LYS A 13 23.08 0.63 -6.01
N ASN A 14 23.21 0.90 -7.30
CA ASN A 14 22.27 0.52 -8.34
C ASN A 14 22.99 0.13 -9.63
N LYS A 15 22.32 -0.67 -10.46
CA LYS A 15 22.87 -1.22 -11.72
C LYS A 15 23.18 -0.18 -12.79
N PHE A 16 22.68 1.05 -12.62
CA PHE A 16 22.93 2.17 -13.55
C PHE A 16 24.19 2.96 -13.20
N GLY A 17 24.80 2.74 -12.04
CA GLY A 17 25.94 3.54 -11.56
C GLY A 17 25.57 4.98 -11.22
N LEU A 18 24.29 5.29 -10.95
CA LEU A 18 23.83 6.64 -10.63
C LEU A 18 24.15 6.97 -9.16
N THR A 19 24.85 8.08 -8.93
CA THR A 19 25.35 8.47 -7.60
C THR A 19 24.60 9.65 -6.98
N THR A 20 23.38 9.94 -7.46
CA THR A 20 22.48 10.93 -6.83
C THR A 20 21.08 10.37 -6.71
N ARG A 21 20.41 10.65 -5.59
CA ARG A 21 19.04 10.19 -5.32
C ARG A 21 18.03 10.66 -6.37
N ALA A 22 18.15 11.90 -6.83
CA ALA A 22 17.25 12.45 -7.84
C ALA A 22 17.35 11.71 -9.19
N ALA A 23 18.58 11.40 -9.64
CA ALA A 23 18.77 10.63 -10.86
C ALA A 23 18.28 9.18 -10.73
N LEU A 24 18.54 8.55 -9.58
CA LEU A 24 18.10 7.18 -9.31
C LEU A 24 16.56 7.07 -9.24
N ALA A 25 15.89 8.01 -8.57
CA ALA A 25 14.44 7.98 -8.38
C ALA A 25 13.66 7.89 -9.70
N GLY A 26 14.12 8.61 -10.74
CA GLY A 26 13.50 8.57 -12.07
C GLY A 26 13.65 7.20 -12.75
N GLN A 27 14.83 6.59 -12.66
CA GLN A 27 15.06 5.26 -13.24
C GLN A 27 14.34 4.15 -12.46
N GLU A 28 14.43 4.18 -11.12
CA GLU A 28 13.73 3.23 -10.26
C GLU A 28 12.23 3.24 -10.55
N THR A 29 11.60 4.43 -10.51
CA THR A 29 10.16 4.57 -10.77
C THR A 29 9.77 3.97 -12.11
N ARG A 30 10.52 4.29 -13.18
CA ARG A 30 10.23 3.80 -14.53
C ARG A 30 10.34 2.28 -14.63
N HIS A 31 11.44 1.70 -14.15
CA HIS A 31 11.69 0.27 -14.28
C HIS A 31 10.75 -0.56 -13.41
N VAL A 32 10.52 -0.13 -12.15
CA VAL A 32 9.60 -0.80 -11.23
C VAL A 32 8.16 -0.73 -11.76
N ALA A 33 7.74 0.41 -12.32
CA ALA A 33 6.40 0.54 -12.91
C ALA A 33 6.18 -0.43 -14.08
N MET A 34 7.17 -0.60 -14.96
CA MET A 34 7.09 -1.58 -16.06
C MET A 34 6.90 -3.01 -15.52
N ARG A 35 7.69 -3.41 -14.52
CA ARG A 35 7.59 -4.74 -13.89
C ARG A 35 6.30 -4.94 -13.11
N ALA A 36 5.80 -3.88 -12.47
CA ALA A 36 4.52 -3.92 -11.77
C ALA A 36 3.35 -4.15 -12.74
N VAL A 37 3.38 -3.56 -13.94
CA VAL A 37 2.38 -3.82 -14.99
C VAL A 37 2.45 -5.27 -15.49
N GLU A 38 3.66 -5.82 -15.68
CA GLU A 38 3.84 -7.22 -16.06
C GLU A 38 3.29 -8.18 -15.00
N LEU A 39 3.61 -7.95 -13.73
CA LEU A 39 3.09 -8.73 -12.59
C LEU A 39 1.56 -8.63 -12.48
N ALA A 40 1.02 -7.42 -12.65
CA ALA A 40 -0.42 -7.16 -12.68
C ALA A 40 -1.14 -7.89 -13.82
N ALA A 41 -0.44 -8.20 -14.91
CA ALA A 41 -0.94 -8.96 -16.04
C ALA A 41 -0.64 -10.48 -15.93
N GLY A 42 -0.01 -10.92 -14.83
CA GLY A 42 0.28 -12.32 -14.55
C GLY A 42 1.61 -12.85 -15.11
N PHE A 43 2.51 -11.99 -15.60
CA PHE A 43 3.77 -12.40 -16.26
C PHE A 43 4.97 -12.61 -15.31
N GLY A 44 4.75 -12.77 -14.01
CA GLY A 44 5.82 -12.95 -13.02
C GLY A 44 5.52 -14.03 -11.97
N PRO A 45 6.28 -14.06 -10.86
CA PRO A 45 6.05 -14.97 -9.74
C PRO A 45 4.59 -15.01 -9.27
N GLN A 46 4.12 -16.20 -8.92
CA GLN A 46 2.77 -16.46 -8.44
C GLN A 46 2.78 -17.47 -7.29
N GLY A 47 1.86 -17.32 -6.35
CA GLY A 47 1.08 -18.43 -5.82
C GLY A 47 1.68 -19.39 -4.77
N SER A 48 2.74 -19.06 -4.04
CA SER A 48 3.16 -19.86 -2.85
C SER A 48 2.91 -19.16 -1.50
N PHE A 49 2.62 -17.86 -1.51
CA PHE A 49 2.27 -17.05 -0.32
C PHE A 49 3.17 -17.25 0.91
N ASP A 50 4.45 -17.51 0.65
CA ASP A 50 5.50 -17.71 1.63
C ASP A 50 6.61 -16.64 1.48
N GLY A 51 7.65 -16.73 2.30
CA GLY A 51 8.79 -15.82 2.21
C GLY A 51 9.50 -15.89 0.85
N ALA A 52 9.54 -17.07 0.21
CA ALA A 52 10.12 -17.23 -1.12
C ALA A 52 9.32 -16.49 -2.19
N HIS A 53 7.99 -16.53 -2.12
CA HIS A 53 7.11 -15.76 -2.98
C HIS A 53 7.35 -14.27 -2.84
N LEU A 54 7.39 -13.77 -1.60
CA LEU A 54 7.59 -12.35 -1.32
C LEU A 54 8.93 -11.86 -1.87
N LYS A 55 10.00 -12.63 -1.66
CA LYS A 55 11.33 -12.39 -2.22
C LYS A 55 11.32 -12.43 -3.75
N ALA A 56 10.59 -13.36 -4.36
CA ALA A 56 10.48 -13.46 -5.82
C ALA A 56 9.75 -12.24 -6.42
N ILE A 57 8.69 -11.74 -5.79
CA ILE A 57 8.02 -10.49 -6.21
C ILE A 57 9.01 -9.33 -6.15
N HIS A 58 9.74 -9.17 -5.03
CA HIS A 58 10.75 -8.12 -4.90
C HIS A 58 11.85 -8.26 -5.96
N ALA A 59 12.34 -9.47 -6.20
CA ALA A 59 13.32 -9.75 -7.24
C ALA A 59 12.78 -9.29 -8.59
N TYR A 60 11.56 -9.67 -8.95
CA TYR A 60 10.96 -9.33 -10.23
C TYR A 60 10.77 -7.83 -10.42
N LEU A 61 10.32 -7.11 -9.39
CA LEU A 61 10.13 -5.66 -9.43
C LEU A 61 11.44 -4.89 -9.57
N TYR A 62 12.48 -5.31 -8.85
CA TYR A 62 13.72 -4.55 -8.68
C TYR A 62 14.93 -5.12 -9.44
N GLN A 63 14.76 -6.21 -10.20
CA GLN A 63 15.85 -6.88 -10.94
C GLN A 63 16.62 -5.95 -11.88
N ASP A 64 15.99 -4.91 -12.42
CA ASP A 64 16.66 -3.97 -13.33
C ASP A 64 17.37 -2.82 -12.58
N VAL A 65 17.10 -2.65 -11.28
CA VAL A 65 17.57 -1.50 -10.48
C VAL A 65 18.67 -1.91 -9.50
N TYR A 66 18.48 -3.00 -8.76
CA TYR A 66 19.32 -3.39 -7.63
C TYR A 66 19.97 -4.76 -7.81
N GLU A 67 21.24 -4.88 -7.45
CA GLU A 67 21.93 -6.18 -7.41
C GLU A 67 21.35 -7.11 -6.33
N TRP A 68 20.83 -6.53 -5.24
CA TRP A 68 20.19 -7.23 -4.12
C TRP A 68 18.70 -7.47 -4.31
N ALA A 69 18.16 -7.30 -5.52
CA ALA A 69 16.75 -7.57 -5.77
C ALA A 69 16.39 -9.02 -5.38
N GLY A 70 15.52 -9.16 -4.38
CA GLY A 70 15.05 -10.46 -3.88
C GLY A 70 15.75 -10.93 -2.61
N HIS A 71 16.72 -10.18 -2.09
CA HIS A 71 17.39 -10.45 -0.84
C HIS A 71 16.78 -9.64 0.30
N THR A 72 16.48 -10.30 1.41
CA THR A 72 16.09 -9.60 2.63
C THR A 72 17.31 -8.92 3.23
N ARG A 73 17.10 -7.81 3.96
CA ARG A 73 18.21 -6.96 4.43
C ARG A 73 19.10 -7.65 5.46
N ASP A 74 18.66 -8.72 6.11
CA ASP A 74 19.45 -9.50 7.04
C ASP A 74 20.40 -10.50 6.37
N GLU A 75 20.21 -10.79 5.08
CA GLU A 75 21.07 -11.66 4.29
C GLU A 75 22.36 -10.92 3.91
N PRO A 76 23.56 -11.47 4.17
CA PRO A 76 24.80 -10.91 3.66
C PRO A 76 24.91 -11.17 2.15
N MET A 77 25.10 -10.12 1.36
CA MET A 77 25.26 -10.23 -0.08
C MET A 77 26.50 -9.49 -0.56
N THR A 78 27.33 -10.15 -1.38
CA THR A 78 28.49 -9.51 -2.01
C THR A 78 28.05 -8.78 -3.28
N LEU A 79 28.30 -7.47 -3.33
CA LEU A 79 28.05 -6.62 -4.48
C LEU A 79 29.19 -6.70 -5.49
N SER A 80 28.93 -6.25 -6.73
CA SER A 80 29.91 -6.19 -7.82
C SER A 80 31.17 -5.38 -7.49
N ASP A 81 31.08 -4.43 -6.56
CA ASP A 81 32.21 -3.64 -6.05
C ASP A 81 33.05 -4.35 -4.97
N GLY A 82 32.71 -5.61 -4.64
CA GLY A 82 33.38 -6.44 -3.65
C GLY A 82 32.96 -6.19 -2.20
N THR A 83 32.06 -5.24 -1.93
CA THR A 83 31.56 -5.00 -0.57
C THR A 83 30.43 -5.97 -0.22
N ILE A 84 30.29 -6.27 1.08
CA ILE A 84 29.19 -7.10 1.59
C ILE A 84 28.10 -6.20 2.14
N ALA A 85 26.93 -6.17 1.50
CA ALA A 85 25.75 -5.45 1.95
C ALA A 85 24.90 -6.28 2.92
N ARG A 86 24.51 -5.67 4.05
CA ARG A 86 23.68 -6.27 5.11
C ARG A 86 23.23 -5.20 6.10
N GLU A 87 21.96 -5.18 6.48
CA GLU A 87 21.40 -4.18 7.39
C GLU A 87 20.44 -4.79 8.41
N SER A 88 20.97 -5.12 9.58
CA SER A 88 20.21 -5.78 10.66
C SER A 88 19.26 -4.83 11.42
N SER A 89 19.55 -3.54 11.48
CA SER A 89 18.68 -2.54 12.13
C SER A 89 18.37 -1.43 11.14
N MET A 90 17.10 -1.01 11.12
CA MET A 90 16.58 0.11 10.35
C MET A 90 15.51 0.81 11.19
N GLU A 91 15.36 2.11 10.99
CA GLU A 91 14.37 2.93 11.68
C GLU A 91 13.43 3.61 10.68
N THR A 92 12.22 3.90 11.12
CA THR A 92 11.32 4.82 10.42
C THR A 92 11.90 6.24 10.43
N PRO A 93 11.41 7.16 9.58
CA PRO A 93 11.75 8.58 9.69
C PRO A 93 11.45 9.19 11.08
N GLY A 94 10.52 8.60 11.85
CA GLY A 94 10.20 8.97 13.22
C GLY A 94 11.12 8.39 14.29
N GLY A 95 12.15 7.63 13.92
CA GLY A 95 13.15 7.06 14.83
C GLY A 95 12.71 5.79 15.57
N ARG A 96 11.64 5.12 15.11
CA ARG A 96 11.19 3.84 15.69
C ARG A 96 11.82 2.68 14.92
N GLU A 97 12.38 1.71 15.64
CA GLU A 97 13.10 0.57 15.04
C GLU A 97 12.16 -0.46 14.41
N PHE A 98 12.37 -0.79 13.14
CA PHE A 98 11.74 -1.98 12.53
C PHE A 98 12.24 -3.26 13.21
N MET A 99 11.58 -4.39 12.93
CA MET A 99 11.97 -5.67 13.52
C MET A 99 13.46 -5.98 13.29
N ILE A 100 14.19 -6.43 14.31
CA ILE A 100 15.62 -6.74 14.15
C ILE A 100 15.82 -7.86 13.12
N GLY A 101 16.74 -7.65 12.18
CA GLY A 101 16.90 -8.47 10.97
C GLY A 101 17.06 -9.97 11.22
N ARG A 102 17.65 -10.39 12.35
CA ARG A 102 17.78 -11.82 12.70
C ARG A 102 16.43 -12.55 12.85
N PHE A 103 15.34 -11.81 13.05
CA PHE A 103 13.99 -12.36 13.17
C PHE A 103 13.24 -12.41 11.83
N ILE A 104 13.80 -11.85 10.76
CA ILE A 104 13.15 -11.83 9.44
C ILE A 104 12.79 -13.24 8.95
N PRO A 105 13.71 -14.23 8.95
CA PRO A 105 13.38 -15.57 8.49
C PRO A 105 12.24 -16.20 9.31
N LEU A 106 12.31 -16.09 10.64
CA LEU A 106 11.31 -16.64 11.55
C LEU A 106 9.92 -16.02 11.34
N ALA A 107 9.85 -14.70 11.14
CA ALA A 107 8.59 -14.01 10.89
C ALA A 107 7.96 -14.39 9.54
N LEU A 108 8.79 -14.56 8.49
CA LEU A 108 8.31 -15.02 7.18
C LEU A 108 7.79 -16.47 7.23
N ASP A 109 8.43 -17.35 8.01
CA ASP A 109 7.96 -18.72 8.23
C ASP A 109 6.63 -18.74 9.01
N GLN A 110 6.47 -17.86 10.00
CA GLN A 110 5.21 -17.71 10.74
C GLN A 110 4.09 -17.17 9.85
N MET A 111 4.37 -16.18 9.00
CA MET A 111 3.42 -15.68 8.01
C MET A 111 2.98 -16.81 7.06
N ALA A 112 3.94 -17.58 6.52
CA ALA A 112 3.63 -18.72 5.65
C ALA A 112 2.75 -19.76 6.36
N THR A 113 3.00 -20.02 7.65
CA THR A 113 2.16 -20.91 8.47
C THR A 113 0.73 -20.36 8.63
N ASN A 114 0.59 -19.05 8.85
CA ASN A 114 -0.71 -18.38 8.96
C ASN A 114 -1.49 -18.39 7.63
N LEU A 115 -0.77 -18.39 6.50
CA LEU A 115 -1.33 -18.43 5.14
C LEU A 115 -1.46 -19.86 4.59
N ALA A 116 -0.93 -20.90 5.25
CA ALA A 116 -1.08 -22.29 4.83
C ALA A 116 -2.54 -22.73 4.55
N PRO A 117 -3.57 -22.28 5.31
CA PRO A 117 -4.95 -22.61 5.01
C PRO A 117 -5.60 -21.64 3.99
N ILE A 118 -4.83 -21.00 3.09
CA ILE A 118 -5.34 -19.99 2.13
C ILE A 118 -6.56 -20.45 1.32
N GLU A 119 -6.65 -21.72 0.96
CA GLU A 119 -7.82 -22.25 0.23
C GLU A 119 -9.13 -22.10 1.03
N SER A 120 -9.06 -22.17 2.37
CA SER A 120 -10.21 -21.91 3.24
C SER A 120 -10.60 -20.43 3.26
N TRP A 121 -9.71 -19.52 2.84
CA TRP A 121 -9.99 -18.09 2.82
C TRP A 121 -10.92 -17.70 1.68
N ARG A 122 -11.05 -18.54 0.64
CA ARG A 122 -12.04 -18.35 -0.43
C ARG A 122 -13.49 -18.31 0.05
N ALA A 123 -13.76 -18.90 1.21
CA ALA A 123 -15.09 -18.94 1.81
C ALA A 123 -15.35 -17.75 2.76
N LEU A 124 -14.38 -16.86 2.94
CA LEU A 124 -14.53 -15.70 3.83
C LEU A 124 -15.44 -14.66 3.19
N THR A 125 -16.16 -13.94 4.05
CA THR A 125 -16.78 -12.68 3.65
C THR A 125 -15.69 -11.67 3.31
N ARG A 126 -16.03 -10.64 2.53
CA ARG A 126 -15.11 -9.52 2.26
C ARG A 126 -14.61 -8.90 3.56
N GLU A 127 -15.48 -8.79 4.56
CA GLU A 127 -15.17 -8.21 5.86
C GLU A 127 -14.19 -9.04 6.68
N ASP A 128 -14.37 -10.35 6.71
CA ASP A 128 -13.46 -11.28 7.40
C ASP A 128 -12.11 -11.38 6.68
N PHE A 129 -12.13 -11.41 5.33
CA PHE A 129 -10.93 -11.40 4.52
C PHE A 129 -10.12 -10.12 4.73
N ALA A 130 -10.75 -8.95 4.66
CA ALA A 130 -10.10 -7.66 4.88
C ALA A 130 -9.46 -7.58 6.28
N GLY A 131 -10.13 -8.13 7.31
CA GLY A 131 -9.58 -8.21 8.66
C GLY A 131 -8.30 -9.06 8.73
N LYS A 132 -8.33 -10.28 8.18
CA LYS A 132 -7.15 -11.16 8.16
C LYS A 132 -6.01 -10.61 7.30
N ALA A 133 -6.34 -10.07 6.13
CA ALA A 133 -5.37 -9.45 5.24
C ALA A 133 -4.69 -8.24 5.90
N ALA A 134 -5.42 -7.41 6.63
CA ALA A 134 -4.88 -6.25 7.32
C ALA A 134 -3.83 -6.64 8.38
N ALA A 135 -4.07 -7.72 9.12
CA ALA A 135 -3.09 -8.25 10.08
C ALA A 135 -1.79 -8.70 9.38
N ILE A 136 -1.90 -9.46 8.27
CA ILE A 136 -0.73 -9.88 7.48
C ILE A 136 0.04 -8.67 6.94
N MET A 137 -0.65 -7.66 6.41
CA MET A 137 -0.01 -6.44 5.90
C MET A 137 0.73 -5.70 7.02
N ALA A 138 0.10 -5.56 8.19
CA ALA A 138 0.68 -4.88 9.34
C ALA A 138 1.95 -5.59 9.87
N ASP A 139 1.91 -6.92 9.97
CA ASP A 139 3.07 -7.73 10.34
C ASP A 139 4.23 -7.50 9.35
N LEU A 140 3.94 -7.49 8.04
CA LEU A 140 4.94 -7.25 7.00
C LEU A 140 5.49 -5.82 6.99
N CYS A 141 4.66 -4.82 7.24
CA CYS A 141 5.09 -3.42 7.39
C CYS A 141 6.05 -3.26 8.58
N THR A 142 5.74 -3.93 9.71
CA THR A 142 6.58 -3.95 10.91
C THR A 142 7.90 -4.70 10.69
N LEU A 143 7.83 -5.79 9.92
CA LEU A 143 8.98 -6.61 9.58
C LEU A 143 10.00 -5.85 8.72
N HIS A 144 9.51 -5.08 7.75
CA HIS A 144 10.30 -4.32 6.79
C HIS A 144 11.45 -5.15 6.18
N PRO A 145 11.14 -6.25 5.47
CA PRO A 145 12.11 -7.30 5.18
C PRO A 145 13.21 -6.90 4.17
N PHE A 146 12.96 -5.91 3.31
CA PHE A 146 13.90 -5.48 2.27
C PHE A 146 14.57 -4.16 2.63
N ARG A 147 15.73 -3.87 1.99
CA ARG A 147 16.44 -2.60 2.20
C ARG A 147 15.68 -1.39 1.64
N ALA A 148 15.07 -1.55 0.48
CA ALA A 148 14.15 -0.59 -0.11
C ALA A 148 13.14 -1.38 -0.95
N GLY A 149 12.03 -0.74 -1.34
CA GLY A 149 11.03 -1.39 -2.19
C GLY A 149 10.05 -2.31 -1.47
N ASN A 150 9.93 -2.17 -0.15
CA ASN A 150 8.92 -2.88 0.65
C ASN A 150 7.50 -2.57 0.14
N GLU A 151 7.10 -1.30 0.07
CA GLU A 151 5.73 -0.92 -0.27
C GLU A 151 5.21 -1.51 -1.61
N PRO A 152 5.87 -1.36 -2.77
CA PRO A 152 5.36 -1.96 -4.02
C PRO A 152 5.33 -3.49 -3.97
N THR A 153 6.30 -4.11 -3.29
CA THR A 153 6.37 -5.56 -3.11
C THR A 153 5.19 -6.06 -2.28
N LEU A 154 4.94 -5.43 -1.12
CA LEU A 154 3.85 -5.81 -0.21
C LEU A 154 2.49 -5.63 -0.90
N ARG A 155 2.25 -4.51 -1.58
CA ARG A 155 0.99 -4.25 -2.31
C ARG A 155 0.74 -5.31 -3.38
N MET A 156 1.77 -5.70 -4.13
CA MET A 156 1.64 -6.77 -5.14
C MET A 156 1.36 -8.13 -4.48
N PHE A 157 2.05 -8.47 -3.40
CA PHE A 157 1.80 -9.69 -2.64
C PHE A 157 0.35 -9.75 -2.13
N MET A 158 -0.14 -8.65 -1.54
CA MET A 158 -1.52 -8.56 -1.03
C MET A 158 -2.56 -8.61 -2.16
N ARG A 159 -2.27 -8.02 -3.31
CA ARG A 159 -3.13 -8.12 -4.49
C ARG A 159 -3.26 -9.58 -4.97
N GLN A 160 -2.14 -10.28 -5.14
CA GLN A 160 -2.15 -11.68 -5.55
C GLN A 160 -2.83 -12.57 -4.50
N LEU A 161 -2.69 -12.24 -3.20
CA LEU A 161 -3.39 -12.93 -2.11
C LEU A 161 -4.90 -12.74 -2.22
N ALA A 162 -5.37 -11.52 -2.48
CA ALA A 162 -6.79 -11.26 -2.70
C ALA A 162 -7.34 -12.02 -3.91
N GLU A 163 -6.64 -11.96 -5.05
CA GLU A 163 -7.02 -12.67 -6.28
C GLU A 163 -7.08 -14.20 -6.03
N ALA A 164 -6.10 -14.77 -5.34
CA ALA A 164 -6.10 -16.19 -4.99
C ALA A 164 -7.23 -16.58 -4.03
N CYS A 165 -7.71 -15.68 -3.19
CA CYS A 165 -8.85 -15.91 -2.30
C CYS A 165 -10.21 -15.54 -2.94
N GLY A 166 -10.25 -15.17 -4.22
CA GLY A 166 -11.51 -14.76 -4.88
C GLY A 166 -12.02 -13.37 -4.48
N HIS A 167 -11.16 -12.56 -3.86
CA HIS A 167 -11.40 -11.15 -3.56
C HIS A 167 -10.60 -10.26 -4.50
N THR A 168 -10.67 -8.95 -4.31
CA THR A 168 -9.92 -7.97 -5.09
C THR A 168 -9.34 -6.93 -4.15
N PHE A 169 -8.11 -6.48 -4.42
CA PHE A 169 -7.57 -5.25 -3.85
C PHE A 169 -7.07 -4.36 -4.98
N ASP A 170 -7.71 -3.20 -5.13
CA ASP A 170 -7.28 -2.18 -6.07
C ASP A 170 -6.47 -1.08 -5.35
N PHE A 171 -5.15 -1.28 -5.25
CA PHE A 171 -4.28 -0.27 -4.67
C PHE A 171 -4.14 1.01 -5.52
N SER A 172 -4.66 1.06 -6.76
CA SER A 172 -4.59 2.28 -7.58
C SER A 172 -5.48 3.41 -7.05
N VAL A 173 -6.46 3.09 -6.20
CA VAL A 173 -7.32 4.08 -5.56
C VAL A 173 -6.86 4.48 -4.15
N VAL A 174 -5.69 4.01 -3.72
CA VAL A 174 -5.10 4.34 -2.41
C VAL A 174 -4.10 5.47 -2.56
N SER A 175 -4.33 6.56 -1.82
CA SER A 175 -3.37 7.66 -1.76
C SER A 175 -2.11 7.27 -0.98
N ARG A 176 -0.98 7.89 -1.30
CA ARG A 176 0.29 7.79 -0.56
C ARG A 176 0.07 8.18 0.89
N GLU A 177 -0.63 9.30 1.13
CA GLU A 177 -0.93 9.73 2.50
C GLU A 177 -1.85 8.73 3.22
N GLY A 178 -2.89 8.20 2.57
CA GLY A 178 -3.76 7.18 3.17
C GLY A 178 -3.04 5.88 3.55
N MET A 179 -2.15 5.39 2.68
CA MET A 179 -1.31 4.24 2.99
C MET A 179 -0.39 4.52 4.18
N LYS A 180 0.27 5.68 4.18
CA LYS A 180 1.14 6.11 5.28
C LYS A 180 0.39 6.18 6.61
N GLN A 181 -0.83 6.71 6.63
CA GLN A 181 -1.65 6.75 7.84
C GLN A 181 -2.01 5.33 8.32
N ALA A 182 -2.32 4.41 7.42
CA ALA A 182 -2.58 3.02 7.76
C ALA A 182 -1.34 2.33 8.36
N GLU A 183 -0.15 2.58 7.79
CA GLU A 183 1.11 2.05 8.28
C GLU A 183 1.52 2.64 9.62
N ILE A 184 1.37 3.96 9.83
CA ILE A 184 1.61 4.63 11.11
C ILE A 184 0.69 4.05 12.18
N SER A 185 -0.61 3.93 11.90
CA SER A 185 -1.58 3.35 12.84
C SER A 185 -1.22 1.92 13.22
N ALA A 186 -0.94 1.07 12.22
CA ALA A 186 -0.58 -0.32 12.45
C ALA A 186 0.73 -0.44 13.24
N TYR A 187 1.73 0.34 12.88
CA TYR A 187 3.05 0.23 13.45
C TYR A 187 3.10 0.90 14.82
N GLU A 188 2.83 2.20 14.92
CA GLU A 188 3.03 3.00 16.13
C GLU A 188 1.97 2.77 17.21
N LEU A 189 0.74 2.47 16.81
CA LEU A 189 -0.40 2.35 17.73
C LEU A 189 -0.88 0.91 17.94
N ASP A 190 -0.30 -0.07 17.22
CA ASP A 190 -0.78 -1.46 17.18
C ASP A 190 -2.28 -1.54 16.81
N ASP A 191 -2.74 -0.57 16.00
CA ASP A 191 -4.14 -0.44 15.57
C ASP A 191 -4.27 -0.67 14.07
N PHE A 192 -4.84 -1.82 13.72
CA PHE A 192 -5.07 -2.23 12.33
C PHE A 192 -6.40 -1.75 11.76
N THR A 193 -7.18 -0.95 12.50
CA THR A 193 -8.50 -0.47 12.08
C THR A 193 -8.42 0.35 10.79
N VAL A 194 -7.41 1.21 10.67
CA VAL A 194 -7.19 2.04 9.48
C VAL A 194 -6.84 1.16 8.26
N MET A 195 -5.94 0.19 8.43
CA MET A 195 -5.56 -0.76 7.38
C MET A 195 -6.74 -1.63 6.94
N ARG A 196 -7.53 -2.15 7.90
CA ARG A 196 -8.74 -2.92 7.63
C ARG A 196 -9.77 -2.10 6.86
N ARG A 197 -9.99 -0.85 7.25
CA ARG A 197 -10.92 0.06 6.56
C ARG A 197 -10.47 0.33 5.13
N LEU A 198 -9.18 0.56 4.91
CA LEU A 198 -8.59 0.71 3.59
C LEU A 198 -8.85 -0.54 2.74
N PHE A 199 -8.63 -1.75 3.27
CA PHE A 199 -8.90 -3.00 2.57
C PHE A 199 -10.38 -3.26 2.26
N LEU A 200 -11.29 -2.87 3.15
CA LEU A 200 -12.73 -2.90 2.87
C LEU A 200 -13.10 -1.97 1.71
N GLU A 201 -12.47 -0.80 1.65
CA GLU A 201 -12.72 0.18 0.60
C GLU A 201 -12.22 -0.30 -0.76
N ILE A 202 -10.97 -0.79 -0.83
CA ILE A 202 -10.35 -1.20 -2.09
C ILE A 202 -10.71 -2.61 -2.55
N SER A 203 -11.63 -3.27 -1.83
CA SER A 203 -12.25 -4.53 -2.21
C SER A 203 -13.73 -4.41 -2.57
N ASP A 204 -14.31 -3.21 -2.45
CA ASP A 204 -15.70 -2.93 -2.80
C ASP A 204 -15.78 -2.28 -4.19
N PRO A 205 -16.36 -2.94 -5.21
CA PRO A 205 -16.45 -2.41 -6.57
C PRO A 205 -17.15 -1.04 -6.67
N ALA A 206 -18.16 -0.77 -5.85
CA ALA A 206 -18.89 0.49 -5.86
C ALA A 206 -18.02 1.62 -5.28
N ARG A 207 -17.29 1.35 -4.19
CA ARG A 207 -16.37 2.31 -3.58
C ARG A 207 -15.16 2.57 -4.47
N ILE A 208 -14.58 1.53 -5.09
CA ILE A 208 -13.50 1.64 -6.08
C ILE A 208 -13.94 2.53 -7.25
N LYS A 209 -15.15 2.31 -7.79
CA LYS A 209 -15.67 3.13 -8.89
C LYS A 209 -15.78 4.60 -8.49
N LEU A 210 -16.32 4.88 -7.30
CA LEU A 210 -16.44 6.24 -6.78
C LEU A 210 -15.07 6.91 -6.62
N LEU A 211 -14.10 6.21 -6.01
CA LEU A 211 -12.74 6.72 -5.85
C LEU A 211 -12.07 6.99 -7.20
N ARG A 212 -12.17 6.07 -8.16
CA ARG A 212 -11.59 6.27 -9.51
C ARG A 212 -12.15 7.51 -10.19
N GLN A 213 -13.46 7.78 -10.07
CA GLN A 213 -14.04 9.00 -10.64
C GLN A 213 -13.60 10.26 -9.90
N GLY A 214 -13.53 10.21 -8.57
CA GLY A 214 -12.99 11.31 -7.76
C GLY A 214 -11.53 11.62 -8.11
N ILE A 215 -10.69 10.60 -8.22
CA ILE A 215 -9.28 10.70 -8.60
C ILE A 215 -9.14 11.30 -9.99
N ALA A 216 -9.84 10.75 -11.00
CA ALA A 216 -9.77 11.25 -12.37
C ALA A 216 -10.19 12.74 -12.48
N LEU A 217 -11.21 13.14 -11.72
CA LEU A 217 -11.62 14.54 -11.64
C LEU A 217 -10.53 15.42 -11.03
N LEU A 218 -9.98 15.03 -9.88
CA LEU A 218 -8.90 15.78 -9.21
C LEU A 218 -7.66 15.91 -10.11
N GLU A 219 -7.27 14.82 -10.76
CA GLU A 219 -6.16 14.82 -11.72
C GLU A 219 -6.42 15.73 -12.92
N SER A 220 -7.64 15.75 -13.45
CA SER A 220 -8.01 16.65 -14.56
C SER A 220 -7.91 18.14 -14.20
N GLU A 221 -7.99 18.47 -12.91
CA GLU A 221 -7.81 19.82 -12.37
C GLU A 221 -6.36 20.11 -11.94
N GLY A 222 -5.45 19.14 -12.10
CA GLY A 222 -4.07 19.26 -11.66
C GLY A 222 -3.89 19.23 -10.14
N PHE A 223 -4.82 18.61 -9.41
CA PHE A 223 -4.75 18.46 -7.95
C PHE A 223 -3.99 17.19 -7.56
N ASP A 224 -2.96 17.34 -6.72
CA ASP A 224 -2.12 16.25 -6.21
C ASP A 224 -2.84 15.43 -5.13
N TRP A 225 -3.89 14.70 -5.52
CA TRP A 225 -4.73 13.91 -4.61
C TRP A 225 -3.94 12.92 -3.75
N ASN A 226 -2.79 12.46 -4.25
CA ASN A 226 -1.97 11.44 -3.62
C ASN A 226 -1.36 11.91 -2.27
N ASP A 227 -1.25 13.22 -2.06
CA ASP A 227 -0.79 13.85 -0.80
C ASP A 227 -1.89 14.05 0.24
N TYR A 228 -3.12 13.65 -0.07
CA TYR A 228 -4.27 13.77 0.81
C TYR A 228 -4.83 12.38 1.10
N TYR A 229 -5.29 12.17 2.34
CA TYR A 229 -5.99 10.95 2.70
C TYR A 229 -7.40 10.93 2.10
N LEU A 230 -7.48 10.63 0.80
CA LEU A 230 -8.73 10.45 0.07
C LEU A 230 -9.38 9.10 0.42
N ILE A 231 -10.67 9.16 0.77
CA ILE A 231 -11.49 8.03 1.20
C ILE A 231 -12.93 8.17 0.71
N THR A 232 -13.70 7.11 0.87
CA THR A 232 -15.17 7.12 0.92
C THR A 232 -15.62 6.94 2.37
N ALA A 233 -16.82 7.45 2.70
CA ALA A 233 -17.43 7.14 4.00
C ALA A 233 -17.98 5.70 4.00
N ASP A 234 -18.10 5.11 5.19
CA ASP A 234 -18.55 3.73 5.31
C ASP A 234 -20.08 3.62 5.09
N PRO A 235 -20.55 2.71 4.22
CA PRO A 235 -21.97 2.59 3.90
C PRO A 235 -22.84 2.35 5.13
N GLY A 236 -23.93 3.11 5.24
CA GLY A 236 -24.88 2.99 6.35
C GLY A 236 -24.39 3.51 7.71
N VAL A 237 -23.19 4.10 7.79
CA VAL A 237 -22.68 4.75 9.00
C VAL A 237 -22.81 6.27 8.85
N PRO A 238 -23.70 6.94 9.61
CA PRO A 238 -23.78 8.39 9.62
C PRO A 238 -22.45 9.00 10.04
N THR A 239 -21.86 9.79 9.16
CA THR A 239 -20.57 10.44 9.37
C THR A 239 -20.77 11.94 9.29
N MET A 240 -20.33 12.68 10.31
CA MET A 240 -20.38 14.14 10.29
C MET A 240 -19.24 14.67 9.45
N VAL A 241 -19.58 15.39 8.38
CA VAL A 241 -18.60 15.89 7.43
C VAL A 241 -18.87 17.35 7.11
N THR A 242 -17.82 18.11 6.79
CA THR A 242 -17.95 19.48 6.31
C THR A 242 -17.97 19.49 4.79
N MET A 243 -19.02 20.05 4.17
CA MET A 243 -19.10 20.21 2.73
C MET A 243 -17.95 21.07 2.21
N ASN A 244 -17.28 20.61 1.15
CA ASN A 244 -16.28 21.41 0.45
C ASN A 244 -16.85 21.92 -0.87
N ARG A 245 -17.22 21.02 -1.76
CA ARG A 245 -17.76 21.38 -3.08
C ARG A 245 -18.54 20.25 -3.73
N ILE A 246 -19.36 20.61 -4.71
CA ILE A 246 -20.05 19.70 -5.64
C ILE A 246 -19.49 19.93 -7.04
N VAL A 247 -19.21 18.84 -7.75
CA VAL A 247 -18.71 18.85 -9.14
C VAL A 247 -19.37 17.73 -9.93
N GLY A 248 -20.36 18.09 -10.76
CA GLY A 248 -21.16 17.12 -11.51
C GLY A 248 -21.92 16.17 -10.58
N ASP A 249 -21.74 14.88 -10.77
CA ASP A 249 -22.38 13.82 -9.95
C ASP A 249 -21.60 13.50 -8.66
N LEU A 250 -20.48 14.19 -8.41
CA LEU A 250 -19.62 13.99 -7.24
C LEU A 250 -19.70 15.17 -6.29
N PHE A 251 -19.51 14.89 -5.01
CA PHE A 251 -19.20 15.91 -4.02
C PHE A 251 -17.94 15.52 -3.25
N PHE A 252 -17.28 16.54 -2.71
CA PHE A 252 -16.15 16.39 -1.80
C PHE A 252 -16.49 17.03 -0.47
N CYS A 253 -16.12 16.33 0.60
CA CYS A 253 -16.22 16.79 1.96
C CYS A 253 -14.86 16.67 2.66
N LYS A 254 -14.78 17.29 3.83
CA LYS A 254 -13.63 17.20 4.72
C LYS A 254 -14.03 16.55 6.03
N LEU A 255 -13.18 15.66 6.48
CA LEU A 255 -12.99 15.30 7.88
C LEU A 255 -11.68 15.99 8.36
N PRO A 256 -11.34 15.94 9.66
CA PRO A 256 -10.15 16.63 10.17
C PRO A 256 -8.85 16.25 9.45
N LEU A 257 -8.70 14.99 9.02
CA LEU A 257 -7.49 14.49 8.34
C LEU A 257 -7.76 14.00 6.91
N GLU A 258 -9.03 13.76 6.58
CA GLU A 258 -9.40 13.06 5.36
C GLU A 258 -10.21 13.91 4.39
N MET A 259 -10.01 13.62 3.10
CA MET A 259 -10.88 14.08 2.03
C MET A 259 -11.87 12.97 1.70
N VAL A 260 -13.16 13.26 1.81
CA VAL A 260 -14.22 12.30 1.51
C VAL A 260 -14.80 12.61 0.14
N VAL A 261 -14.92 11.60 -0.72
CA VAL A 261 -15.67 11.69 -1.97
C VAL A 261 -16.99 10.90 -1.85
N GLY A 262 -18.06 11.42 -2.45
CA GLY A 262 -19.39 10.81 -2.46
C GLY A 262 -20.20 11.17 -3.70
N TRP A 263 -21.33 10.48 -3.90
CA TRP A 263 -22.27 10.78 -4.98
C TRP A 263 -23.24 11.88 -4.56
N THR A 264 -23.53 12.85 -5.43
CA THR A 264 -24.52 13.90 -5.14
C THR A 264 -25.92 13.34 -4.91
N ALA A 265 -26.22 12.14 -5.44
CA ALA A 265 -27.45 11.40 -5.18
C ALA A 265 -27.65 11.00 -3.70
N ASP A 266 -26.57 10.96 -2.92
CA ASP A 266 -26.61 10.63 -1.49
C ASP A 266 -26.67 11.89 -0.59
N LEU A 267 -26.72 13.09 -1.17
CA LEU A 267 -26.82 14.34 -0.40
C LEU A 267 -28.25 14.58 0.09
N PRO A 268 -28.43 15.20 1.28
CA PRO A 268 -29.75 15.62 1.74
C PRO A 268 -30.32 16.74 0.87
N GLU A 269 -31.65 16.90 0.90
CA GLU A 269 -32.33 18.07 0.34
C GLU A 269 -32.77 19.03 1.47
N PRO A 270 -32.42 20.33 1.40
CA PRO A 270 -31.59 20.97 0.38
C PRO A 270 -30.10 20.57 0.50
N GLN A 271 -29.37 20.66 -0.62
CA GLN A 271 -27.95 20.33 -0.65
C GLN A 271 -27.15 21.26 0.29
N PRO A 272 -26.20 20.72 1.08
CA PRO A 272 -25.37 21.54 1.97
C PRO A 272 -24.49 22.52 1.18
N GLU A 273 -24.38 23.77 1.66
CA GLU A 273 -23.44 24.76 1.11
C GLU A 273 -22.00 24.48 1.57
N ALA A 274 -21.01 25.01 0.85
CA ALA A 274 -19.61 24.88 1.25
C ALA A 274 -19.35 25.44 2.66
N GLY A 275 -18.65 24.67 3.49
CA GLY A 275 -18.38 25.01 4.90
C GLY A 275 -19.47 24.55 5.88
N VAL A 276 -20.60 24.05 5.40
CA VAL A 276 -21.69 23.53 6.26
C VAL A 276 -21.40 22.09 6.66
N GLU A 277 -21.57 21.80 7.95
CA GLU A 277 -21.54 20.43 8.47
C GLU A 277 -22.89 19.73 8.27
N PHE A 278 -22.85 18.47 7.88
CA PHE A 278 -24.05 17.64 7.75
C PHE A 278 -23.76 16.16 8.01
N ALA A 279 -24.80 15.41 8.38
CA ALA A 279 -24.72 13.96 8.50
C ALA A 279 -24.78 13.33 7.11
N TYR A 280 -23.65 12.77 6.66
CA TYR A 280 -23.57 12.01 5.42
C TYR A 280 -23.76 10.51 5.71
N VAL A 281 -24.68 9.88 4.98
CA VAL A 281 -24.88 8.43 5.00
C VAL A 281 -24.78 7.93 3.55
N PRO A 282 -23.67 7.30 3.15
CA PRO A 282 -23.57 6.73 1.82
C PRO A 282 -24.62 5.64 1.62
N SER A 283 -25.23 5.60 0.44
CA SER A 283 -26.03 4.46 0.05
C SER A 283 -25.15 3.20 0.00
N LYS A 284 -25.74 2.06 0.38
CA LYS A 284 -25.15 0.76 0.01
C LYS A 284 -25.29 0.68 -1.50
N GLY A 285 -24.20 0.89 -2.25
CA GLY A 285 -24.24 0.79 -3.71
C GLY A 285 -24.94 -0.49 -4.15
N VAL A 286 -25.66 -0.44 -5.28
CA VAL A 286 -26.37 -1.60 -5.82
C VAL A 286 -25.36 -2.73 -6.07
N GLU A 287 -25.54 -3.87 -5.39
CA GLU A 287 -24.73 -5.09 -5.53
C GLU A 287 -24.72 -5.64 -6.96
#